data_AF-A0AAC8YV72-F1
#
_entry.id   AF-A0AAC8YV72-F1
#
_cell.length_a   1.000
_cell.length_b   1.000
_cell.length_c   1.000
_cell.angle_alpha   90.00
_cell.angle_beta   90.00
_cell.angle_gamma   90.00
#
_symmetry.space_group_name_H-M   'P 1'
#
loop_
_entity.id
_entity.type
_entity.pdbx_description
1 polymer ?
#
loop_
_entity_poly.entity_id
_entity_poly.type
_entity_poly.pdbx_seq_one_letter_code
_entity_poly.pdbx_strand_id
1 'polypeptide(L)' 'MARFYCLSVERSLFGDAVLVREWGRIGTLGRRRLDLFANVAQAQEAMRRLVVSKVKRGYSSVG' A
#
# COMPACT_ATOMS: atom_id res chain seq x y z
N MET A 1 -7.28 20.33 -0.91
CA MET A 1 -7.86 19.06 -1.41
C MET A 1 -7.12 17.90 -0.77
N ALA A 2 -7.68 17.28 0.27
CA ALA A 2 -6.98 16.26 1.05
C ALA A 2 -7.01 14.90 0.34
N ARG A 3 -5.86 14.21 0.30
CA ARG A 3 -5.68 12.90 -0.34
C ARG A 3 -5.13 11.92 0.69
N PHE A 4 -5.47 10.65 0.53
CA PHE A 4 -4.87 9.57 1.32
C PHE A 4 -4.14 8.57 0.41
N TYR A 5 -3.19 7.86 0.99
CA TYR A 5 -2.54 6.70 0.38
C TYR A 5 -2.20 5.71 1.49
N CYS A 6 -2.91 4.58 1.52
CA CYS A 6 -2.75 3.52 2.49
C CYS A 6 -2.05 2.31 1.85
N LEU A 7 -1.17 1.67 2.62
CA LEU A 7 -0.45 0.47 2.25
C LEU A 7 -0.55 -0.53 3.40
N SER A 8 -0.96 -1.76 3.13
CA SER A 8 -0.91 -2.87 4.09
C SER A 8 -0.38 -4.14 3.42
N VAL A 9 0.35 -4.95 4.18
CA VAL A 9 0.75 -6.29 3.75
C VAL A 9 -0.11 -7.30 4.50
N GLU A 10 -0.82 -8.12 3.75
CA GLU A 10 -1.71 -9.16 4.26
C GLU A 10 -1.23 -10.54 3.79
N ARG A 11 -1.59 -11.58 4.54
CA ARG A 11 -1.39 -12.97 4.09
C ARG A 11 -2.67 -13.44 3.41
N SER A 12 -2.53 -14.07 2.25
CA SER A 12 -3.64 -14.73 1.58
C SER A 12 -3.99 -16.06 2.27
N LEU A 13 -5.18 -16.59 1.97
CA LEU A 13 -5.62 -17.90 2.44
C LEU A 13 -4.74 -19.06 1.94
N PHE A 14 -3.94 -18.83 0.90
CA PHE A 14 -3.10 -19.86 0.26
C PHE A 14 -1.63 -19.78 0.68
N GLY A 15 -1.29 -18.94 1.66
CA GLY A 15 0.08 -18.79 2.16
C GLY A 15 0.93 -17.75 1.41
N ASP A 16 0.45 -17.28 0.26
CA ASP A 16 1.06 -16.14 -0.46
C ASP A 16 0.82 -14.82 0.28
N ALA A 17 1.56 -13.77 -0.09
CA ALA A 17 1.40 -12.43 0.48
C ALA A 17 0.77 -11.46 -0.51
N VAL A 18 0.02 -10.49 0.01
CA VAL A 18 -0.66 -9.47 -0.78
C VAL A 18 -0.29 -8.09 -0.24
N LEU A 19 0.19 -7.21 -1.12
CA LEU A 19 0.30 -5.78 -0.83
C LEU A 19 -1.00 -5.10 -1.26
N VAL A 20 -1.78 -4.64 -0.29
CA VAL A 20 -2.97 -3.84 -0.53
C VAL A 20 -2.57 -2.38 -0.64
N ARG A 21 -3.10 -1.72 -1.68
CA ARG A 21 -2.83 -0.32 -1.98
C ARG A 21 -4.16 0.40 -2.13
N GLU A 22 -4.38 1.41 -1.31
CA GLU A 22 -5.61 2.20 -1.36
C GLU A 22 -5.27 3.68 -1.48
N TRP A 23 -5.96 4.39 -2.37
CA TRP A 23 -5.71 5.82 -2.56
C TRP A 23 -6.93 6.55 -3.07
N GLY A 24 -7.04 7.82 -2.71
CA GLY A 24 -8.19 8.61 -3.10
C GLY A 24 -8.16 10.01 -2.52
N ARG A 25 -9.29 10.68 -2.66
CA ARG A 25 -9.58 11.92 -1.93
C ARG A 25 -10.30 11.55 -0.64
N ILE A 26 -10.00 12.26 0.44
CA ILE A 26 -10.71 12.05 1.72
C ILE A 26 -12.20 12.35 1.51
N GLY A 27 -13.07 11.49 2.05
CA GLY A 27 -14.52 11.57 1.85
C GLY A 27 -15.04 10.91 0.57
N THR A 28 -14.21 10.14 -0.15
CA THR A 28 -14.63 9.37 -1.34
C THR A 28 -14.23 7.90 -1.21
N LEU A 29 -14.85 7.04 -2.02
CA LEU A 29 -14.55 5.59 -2.05
C LEU A 29 -13.08 5.30 -2.44
N GLY A 30 -12.43 6.20 -3.17
CA GLY A 30 -11.05 6.02 -3.63
C GLY A 30 -10.89 4.89 -4.65
N ARG A 31 -9.72 4.25 -4.64
CA ARG A 31 -9.36 3.09 -5.46
C ARG A 31 -8.56 2.12 -4.61
N ARG A 32 -8.70 0.83 -4.91
CA ARG A 32 -7.98 -0.27 -4.28
C ARG A 32 -7.27 -1.10 -5.34
N ARG A 33 -6.06 -1.56 -5.05
CA ARG A 33 -5.28 -2.50 -5.87
C ARG A 33 -4.60 -3.52 -4.97
N LEU A 34 -4.54 -4.76 -5.46
CA LEU A 34 -3.84 -5.86 -4.83
C LEU A 34 -2.65 -6.23 -5.72
N ASP A 35 -1.45 -6.25 -5.14
CA ASP A 35 -0.25 -6.78 -5.80
C ASP A 35 0.15 -8.07 -5.06
N LEU A 36 0.20 -9.21 -5.77
CA LEU A 36 0.49 -10.54 -5.21
C LEU A 36 2.00 -10.81 -5.17
N PHE A 37 2.45 -11.49 -4.12
CA PHE A 37 3.84 -11.87 -3.89
C PHE A 37 3.94 -13.28 -3.32
N ALA A 38 5.02 -13.98 -3.62
CA ALA A 38 5.23 -15.35 -3.13
C ALA A 38 5.42 -15.42 -1.60
N ASN A 39 5.86 -14.33 -0.97
CA ASN A 39 6.02 -14.26 0.48
C ASN A 39 5.96 -12.83 1.02
N VAL A 40 5.79 -12.72 2.34
CA VAL A 40 5.66 -11.44 3.06
C VAL A 40 6.90 -10.56 2.88
N ALA A 41 8.10 -11.12 2.82
CA ALA A 41 9.33 -10.36 2.69
C ALA A 41 9.38 -9.59 1.35
N GLN A 42 8.96 -10.23 0.25
CA GLN A 42 8.85 -9.58 -1.06
C GLN A 42 7.79 -8.47 -1.05
N ALA A 43 6.63 -8.71 -0.45
CA ALA A 43 5.58 -7.69 -0.32
C ALA A 43 6.04 -6.48 0.52
N GLN A 44 6.74 -6.72 1.62
CA GLN A 44 7.31 -5.66 2.47
C GLN A 44 8.39 -4.85 1.75
N GLU A 45 9.24 -5.50 0.96
CA GLU A 45 10.22 -4.80 0.12
C GLU A 45 9.54 -3.88 -0.90
N ALA A 46 8.51 -4.36 -1.59
CA ALA A 46 7.72 -3.55 -2.50
C ALA A 46 7.00 -2.39 -1.78
N MET A 47 6.46 -2.64 -0.57
CA MET A 47 5.85 -1.62 0.27
C MET A 47 6.85 -0.51 0.62
N ARG A 48 8.07 -0.85 1.08
CA ARG A 48 9.11 0.12 1.43
C ARG A 48 9.49 1.00 0.23
N ARG A 49 9.64 0.42 -0.95
CA ARG A 49 9.90 1.18 -2.19
C ARG A 49 8.77 2.16 -2.52
N LEU A 50 7.52 1.74 -2.35
CA LEU A 50 6.37 2.61 -2.56
C LEU A 50 6.30 3.74 -1.53
N VAL A 51 6.57 3.45 -0.25
CA VAL A 51 6.62 4.47 0.80
C VAL A 51 7.62 5.55 0.43
N VAL A 52 8.86 5.19 0.09
CA VAL A 52 9.89 6.16 -0.33
C VAL A 52 9.43 7.00 -1.52
N SER A 53 8.82 6.36 -2.54
CA SER A 53 8.30 7.06 -3.71
C SER A 53 7.17 8.04 -3.36
N LYS A 54 6.27 7.68 -2.43
CA LYS A 54 5.14 8.53 -2.03
C LYS A 54 5.56 9.65 -1.09
N VAL A 55 6.54 9.41 -0.22
CA VAL A 55 7.15 10.45 0.60
C VAL A 55 7.80 11.52 -0.27
N LYS A 56 8.56 11.12 -1.30
CA LYS A 56 9.10 12.06 -2.30
C LYS A 56 8.02 12.85 -3.05
N ARG A 57 6.77 12.38 -3.07
CA ARG A 57 5.61 13.04 -3.68
C ARG A 57 4.82 13.91 -2.69
N GLY A 58 5.32 14.10 -1.46
CA GLY A 58 4.72 14.95 -0.44
C GLY A 58 3.67 14.24 0.43
N TYR A 59 3.60 12.91 0.40
CA TYR A 59 2.88 12.17 1.45
C TYR A 59 3.74 12.07 2.71
N SER A 60 3.12 12.07 3.87
CA SER A 60 3.78 11.80 5.14
C SER A 60 3.27 10.49 5.72
N SER A 61 4.17 9.68 6.25
CA SER A 61 3.80 8.49 7.01
C SER A 61 3.10 8.95 8.28
N VAL A 62 1.86 8.52 8.48
CA VAL A 62 1.13 8.70 9.74
C VAL A 62 1.22 7.35 10.44
N GLY A 63 1.88 7.34 11.61
CA GLY A 63 2.04 6.16 12.46
C GLY A 63 0.80 5.89 13.28
#